data_AF-A0A943BGF5-F1
#
_entry.id   AF-A0A943BGF5-F1
#
_cell.length_a   1.000
_cell.length_b   1.000
_cell.length_c   1.000
_cell.angle_alpha   90.00
_cell.angle_beta   90.00
_cell.angle_gamma   90.00
#
_symmetry.space_group_name_H-M   'P 1'
#
loop_
_entity.id
_entity.type
_entity.pdbx_description
1 polymer ?
#
loop_
_entity_poly.entity_id
_entity_poly.type
_entity_poly.pdbx_seq_one_letter_code
_entity_poly.pdbx_strand_id
1 'polypeptide(L)'
;MICKVCNTKTSGYKKIKRGKICKNCYDALPACIQNSIRNLTSDEICLLRKKFHTSEQFVEQKHYTPWLSYHNLSLTLSGILLEEKHILLFKDLQSVWFSFIPRKYENQKLCFGDLCLHFVFHGIPYEFSTLAAQGTIPYTFDGSFTPSYPTIVKTLNQFIEMGITRPSHTIEEEKAKYERYQEKYKFWQEENRREQQRKEQEKRERQKQSDRTKNTQKQTQKDELHQALDFFHLRIPFSKQELKTIYRKYMRQCHPDQKQKTVTFTAAQVNVYYELLLKYAG
;
A
#
# COMPACT_ATOMS: atom_id res chain seq x y z
N MET A 1 46.61 19.44 -25.59
CA MET A 1 45.42 18.86 -26.24
C MET A 1 44.25 19.80 -26.07
N ILE A 2 43.28 19.82 -26.99
CA ILE A 2 42.13 20.75 -26.97
C ILE A 2 40.84 19.93 -26.97
N CYS A 3 39.82 20.37 -26.22
CA CYS A 3 38.50 19.75 -26.22
C CYS A 3 37.80 19.99 -27.57
N LYS A 4 37.30 18.94 -28.22
CA LYS A 4 36.58 19.06 -29.51
C LYS A 4 35.16 19.64 -29.40
N VAL A 5 34.64 19.85 -28.20
CA VAL A 5 33.28 20.37 -27.97
C VAL A 5 33.31 21.86 -27.61
N CYS A 6 34.23 22.28 -26.73
CA CYS A 6 34.31 23.67 -26.28
C CYS A 6 35.59 24.39 -26.72
N ASN A 7 36.49 23.73 -27.45
CA ASN A 7 37.77 24.27 -27.91
C ASN A 7 38.71 24.82 -26.81
N THR A 8 38.49 24.46 -25.54
CA THR A 8 39.38 24.86 -24.44
C THR A 8 40.49 23.86 -24.17
N LYS A 9 41.62 24.38 -23.65
CA LYS A 9 42.80 23.61 -23.22
C LYS A 9 42.70 23.39 -21.71
N THR A 10 42.58 22.15 -21.27
CA THR A 10 42.40 21.76 -19.85
C THR A 10 43.18 20.48 -19.54
N SER A 11 43.19 20.04 -18.28
CA SER A 11 43.56 18.68 -17.91
C SER A 11 42.33 17.77 -17.88
N GLY A 12 42.54 16.44 -17.88
CA GLY A 12 41.46 15.45 -17.79
C GLY A 12 40.59 15.36 -19.04
N TYR A 13 40.97 14.47 -19.97
CA TYR A 13 40.25 14.24 -21.23
C TYR A 13 39.67 12.83 -21.29
N LYS A 14 38.46 12.71 -21.83
CA LYS A 14 37.89 11.43 -22.25
C LYS A 14 37.92 11.28 -23.77
N LYS A 15 38.06 10.04 -24.24
CA LYS A 15 38.11 9.70 -25.67
C LYS A 15 36.69 9.67 -26.25
N ILE A 16 36.50 10.29 -27.40
CA ILE A 16 35.30 10.22 -28.25
C ILE A 16 35.66 9.51 -29.57
N LYS A 17 34.69 9.25 -30.46
CA LYS A 17 34.92 8.53 -31.74
C LYS A 17 36.08 9.12 -32.54
N ARG A 18 36.14 10.46 -32.62
CA ARG A 18 37.20 11.21 -33.30
C ARG A 18 37.66 12.40 -32.45
N GLY A 19 38.56 12.15 -31.50
CA GLY A 19 39.20 13.19 -30.69
C GLY A 19 38.99 12.99 -29.20
N LYS A 20 38.93 14.12 -28.47
CA LYS A 20 38.81 14.13 -27.01
C LYS A 20 37.85 15.22 -26.53
N ILE A 21 37.17 14.94 -25.42
CA ILE A 21 36.28 15.87 -24.71
C ILE A 21 36.87 16.15 -23.33
N CYS A 22 36.83 17.40 -22.85
CA CYS A 22 37.29 17.73 -21.51
C CYS A 22 36.29 17.23 -20.44
N LYS A 23 36.76 17.09 -19.21
CA LYS A 23 35.94 16.65 -18.07
C LYS A 23 34.66 17.49 -17.91
N ASN A 24 34.74 18.81 -17.94
CA ASN A 24 33.57 19.68 -17.76
C ASN A 24 32.47 19.45 -18.83
N CYS A 25 32.87 19.30 -20.10
CA CYS A 25 31.89 19.02 -21.16
C CYS A 25 31.32 17.60 -21.06
N TYR A 26 32.10 16.64 -20.56
CA TYR A 26 31.62 15.28 -20.33
C TYR A 26 30.61 15.23 -19.17
N ASP A 27 30.93 15.85 -18.03
CA ASP A 27 30.10 15.85 -16.82
C ASP A 27 28.79 16.64 -16.99
N ALA A 28 28.71 17.51 -18.01
CA ALA A 28 27.49 18.22 -18.38
C ALA A 28 26.46 17.34 -19.12
N LEU A 29 26.91 16.24 -19.72
CA LEU A 29 26.04 15.31 -20.45
C LEU A 29 25.31 14.37 -19.48
N PRO A 30 24.09 13.92 -19.78
CA PRO A 30 23.38 12.91 -18.97
C PRO A 30 24.05 11.54 -19.09
N ALA A 31 23.79 10.64 -18.13
CA ALA A 31 24.46 9.34 -18.05
C ALA A 31 24.29 8.50 -19.32
N CYS A 32 23.10 8.54 -19.94
CA CYS A 32 22.81 7.81 -21.18
C CYS A 32 23.74 8.21 -22.35
N ILE A 33 24.15 9.47 -22.45
CA ILE A 33 25.10 9.94 -23.46
C ILE A 33 26.54 9.64 -23.04
N GLN A 34 26.84 9.80 -21.76
CA GLN A 34 28.16 9.50 -21.20
C GLN A 34 28.58 8.04 -21.46
N ASN A 35 27.65 7.09 -21.31
CA ASN A 35 27.90 5.66 -21.55
C ASN A 35 28.24 5.35 -23.01
N SER A 36 27.69 6.12 -23.95
CA SER A 36 27.90 5.95 -25.39
C SER A 36 28.94 6.90 -25.98
N ILE A 37 29.63 7.69 -25.15
CA ILE A 37 30.47 8.81 -25.59
C ILE A 37 31.58 8.43 -26.57
N ARG A 38 32.09 7.18 -26.48
CA ARG A 38 33.16 6.67 -27.35
C ARG A 38 32.69 6.44 -28.79
N ASN A 39 31.39 6.32 -28.99
CA ASN A 39 30.78 6.04 -30.29
C ASN A 39 30.29 7.32 -30.98
N LEU A 40 30.35 8.47 -30.30
CA LEU A 40 29.87 9.76 -30.79
C LEU A 40 31.03 10.65 -31.27
N THR A 41 30.78 11.39 -32.35
CA THR A 41 31.63 12.47 -32.85
C THR A 41 31.39 13.76 -32.07
N SER A 42 32.29 14.75 -32.21
CA SER A 42 32.10 16.07 -31.59
C SER A 42 30.83 16.76 -32.07
N ASP A 43 30.48 16.63 -33.35
CA ASP A 43 29.35 17.33 -33.94
C ASP A 43 28.03 16.74 -33.44
N GLU A 44 27.95 15.41 -33.33
CA GLU A 44 26.83 14.71 -32.70
C GLU A 44 26.67 15.10 -31.23
N ILE A 45 27.78 15.18 -30.48
CA ILE A 45 27.74 15.63 -29.07
C ILE A 45 27.23 17.07 -28.96
N CYS A 46 27.70 17.96 -29.83
CA CYS A 46 27.23 19.35 -29.88
C CYS A 46 25.74 19.45 -30.22
N LEU A 47 25.25 18.59 -31.12
CA LEU A 47 23.84 18.53 -31.49
C LEU A 47 22.98 17.98 -30.34
N LEU A 48 23.43 16.90 -29.69
CA LEU A 48 22.75 16.32 -28.52
C LEU A 48 22.68 17.30 -27.36
N ARG A 49 23.75 18.06 -27.10
CA ARG A 49 23.78 19.07 -26.03
C ARG A 49 22.70 20.15 -26.19
N LYS A 50 22.23 20.41 -27.42
CA LYS A 50 21.11 21.33 -27.68
C LYS A 50 19.74 20.72 -27.37
N LYS A 51 19.65 19.39 -27.29
CA LYS A 51 18.41 18.64 -27.00
C LYS A 51 18.23 18.32 -25.52
N PHE A 52 19.32 18.25 -24.76
CA PHE A 52 19.29 18.09 -23.31
C PHE A 52 19.37 19.44 -22.62
N HIS A 53 18.23 19.91 -22.14
CA HIS A 53 18.15 21.12 -21.33
C HIS A 53 18.45 20.80 -19.86
N THR A 54 18.76 21.81 -19.05
CA THR A 54 18.91 21.62 -17.60
C THR A 54 17.73 22.26 -16.86
N SER A 55 17.34 21.68 -15.72
CA SER A 55 16.30 22.24 -14.85
C SER A 55 16.60 23.68 -14.44
N GLU A 56 17.88 24.00 -14.22
CA GLU A 56 18.39 25.35 -13.92
C GLU A 56 18.05 26.39 -15.01
N GLN A 57 17.89 25.98 -16.28
CA GLN A 57 17.52 26.90 -17.38
C GLN A 57 16.07 27.40 -17.30
N PHE A 58 15.23 26.73 -16.51
CA PHE A 58 13.79 26.98 -16.44
C PHE A 58 13.30 27.26 -15.02
N VAL A 59 14.21 27.68 -14.13
CA VAL A 59 13.87 28.09 -12.76
C VAL A 59 12.71 29.08 -12.81
N GLU A 60 11.74 28.91 -11.90
CA GLU A 60 10.50 29.70 -11.79
C GLU A 60 9.42 29.47 -12.87
N GLN A 61 9.67 28.64 -13.88
CA GLN A 61 8.66 28.34 -14.90
C GLN A 61 7.83 27.10 -14.53
N LYS A 62 6.55 27.32 -14.16
CA LYS A 62 5.61 26.25 -13.77
C LYS A 62 5.52 25.08 -14.76
N HIS A 63 5.69 25.33 -16.06
CA HIS A 63 5.64 24.29 -17.09
C HIS A 63 6.75 23.24 -16.96
N TYR A 64 7.85 23.56 -16.29
CA TYR A 64 9.01 22.69 -16.11
C TYR A 64 9.10 22.11 -14.71
N THR A 65 8.12 22.40 -13.84
CA THR A 65 8.01 21.78 -12.53
C THR A 65 7.51 20.35 -12.66
N PRO A 66 8.22 19.36 -12.08
CA PRO A 66 7.75 17.97 -12.01
C PRO A 66 6.40 17.85 -11.31
N TRP A 67 5.47 17.09 -11.89
CA TRP A 67 4.15 16.84 -11.29
C TRP A 67 3.80 15.35 -11.19
N LEU A 68 4.51 14.50 -11.93
CA LEU A 68 4.41 13.04 -11.81
C LEU A 68 5.81 12.46 -11.81
N SER A 69 6.16 11.68 -10.79
CA SER A 69 7.51 11.11 -10.63
C SER A 69 7.44 9.62 -10.42
N TYR A 70 8.43 8.92 -10.98
CA TYR A 70 8.67 7.50 -10.77
C TYR A 70 10.17 7.23 -10.82
N HIS A 71 10.78 7.06 -9.63
CA HIS A 71 12.22 6.89 -9.47
C HIS A 71 13.01 7.97 -10.21
N ASN A 72 13.83 7.59 -11.20
CA ASN A 72 14.74 8.50 -11.90
C ASN A 72 14.07 9.33 -13.00
N LEU A 73 12.77 9.19 -13.17
CA LEU A 73 11.98 9.90 -14.18
C LEU A 73 10.94 10.78 -13.51
N SER A 74 10.78 11.98 -14.06
CA SER A 74 9.62 12.81 -13.79
C SER A 74 9.05 13.43 -15.05
N LEU A 75 7.77 13.75 -15.01
CA LEU A 75 7.09 14.52 -16.05
C LEU A 75 6.88 15.95 -15.63
N THR A 76 7.12 16.83 -16.59
CA THR A 76 6.72 18.23 -16.58
C THR A 76 5.57 18.42 -17.59
N LEU A 77 5.10 19.64 -17.79
CA LEU A 77 4.12 19.92 -18.84
C LEU A 77 4.76 20.00 -20.23
N SER A 78 6.08 20.17 -20.30
CA SER A 78 6.80 20.38 -21.57
C SER A 78 7.77 19.25 -21.90
N GLY A 79 7.97 18.29 -21.01
CA GLY A 79 8.95 17.24 -21.23
C GLY A 79 9.11 16.22 -20.12
N ILE A 80 10.20 15.47 -20.22
CA ILE A 80 10.62 14.41 -19.31
C ILE A 80 11.89 14.89 -18.59
N LEU A 81 11.85 14.95 -17.27
CA LEU A 81 13.02 15.21 -16.43
C LEU A 81 13.72 13.88 -16.12
N LEU A 82 15.00 13.81 -16.45
CA LEU A 82 15.90 12.70 -16.21
C LEU A 82 16.92 13.09 -15.13
N GLU A 83 17.25 12.15 -14.24
CA GLU A 83 18.35 12.30 -13.26
C GLU A 83 18.23 13.60 -12.44
N GLU A 84 17.00 14.08 -12.22
CA GLU A 84 16.65 15.35 -11.55
C GLU A 84 17.30 16.62 -12.15
N LYS A 85 17.98 16.49 -13.29
CA LYS A 85 18.84 17.52 -13.84
C LYS A 85 18.53 17.86 -15.29
N HIS A 86 18.31 16.85 -16.14
CA HIS A 86 18.21 17.05 -17.58
C HIS A 86 16.77 16.94 -18.07
N ILE A 87 16.31 17.90 -18.85
CA ILE A 87 14.96 17.92 -19.41
C ILE A 87 15.02 17.59 -20.90
N LEU A 88 14.26 16.57 -21.28
CA LEU A 88 13.90 16.22 -22.65
C LEU A 88 12.59 16.90 -23.02
N LEU A 89 12.59 17.84 -23.95
CA LEU A 89 11.36 18.50 -24.39
C LEU A 89 10.57 17.60 -25.33
N PHE A 90 9.26 17.51 -25.16
CA PHE A 90 8.43 16.66 -26.02
C PHE A 90 8.53 17.04 -27.50
N LYS A 91 8.61 18.33 -27.82
CA LYS A 91 8.79 18.84 -29.20
C LYS A 91 10.04 18.31 -29.91
N ASP A 92 11.04 17.86 -29.14
CA ASP A 92 12.30 17.38 -29.66
C ASP A 92 12.32 15.85 -29.84
N LEU A 93 11.35 15.14 -29.26
CA LEU A 93 11.26 13.69 -29.23
C LEU A 93 10.40 13.18 -30.38
N GLN A 94 10.96 12.23 -31.13
CA GLN A 94 10.25 11.53 -32.20
C GLN A 94 9.45 10.34 -31.67
N SER A 95 10.03 9.59 -30.72
CA SER A 95 9.38 8.42 -30.13
C SER A 95 9.99 8.12 -28.76
N VAL A 96 9.16 7.54 -27.89
CA VAL A 96 9.53 7.13 -26.52
C VAL A 96 8.77 5.86 -26.17
N TRP A 97 9.44 4.90 -25.52
CA TRP A 97 8.81 3.67 -25.02
C TRP A 97 9.55 3.10 -23.82
N PHE A 98 8.90 2.20 -23.10
CA PHE A 98 9.49 1.48 -21.98
C PHE A 98 9.85 0.06 -22.37
N SER A 99 10.97 -0.45 -21.84
CA SER A 99 11.29 -1.87 -21.86
C SER A 99 11.65 -2.34 -20.47
N PHE A 100 11.43 -3.62 -20.18
CA PHE A 100 11.96 -4.27 -18.99
C PHE A 100 13.04 -5.28 -19.38
N ILE A 101 14.22 -5.17 -18.77
CA ILE A 101 15.34 -6.09 -18.95
C ILE A 101 15.39 -7.04 -17.74
N PRO A 102 15.02 -8.32 -17.90
CA PRO A 102 15.07 -9.31 -16.82
C PRO A 102 16.51 -9.49 -16.31
N ARG A 103 16.69 -9.53 -14.99
CA ARG A 103 17.98 -9.84 -14.35
C ARG A 103 17.94 -11.12 -13.55
N LYS A 104 16.85 -11.33 -12.81
CA LYS A 104 16.67 -12.51 -11.95
C LYS A 104 15.19 -12.89 -11.89
N TYR A 105 14.90 -14.16 -12.13
CA TYR A 105 13.56 -14.72 -11.90
C TYR A 105 13.43 -15.07 -10.42
N GLU A 106 12.45 -14.49 -9.73
CA GLU A 106 12.19 -14.81 -8.33
C GLU A 106 11.29 -16.04 -8.22
N ASN A 107 10.28 -16.12 -9.09
CA ASN A 107 9.40 -17.27 -9.22
C ASN A 107 8.76 -17.28 -10.62
N GLN A 108 7.81 -18.18 -10.84
CA GLN A 108 7.11 -18.32 -12.13
C GLN A 108 6.24 -17.12 -12.52
N LYS A 109 6.06 -16.14 -11.62
CA LYS A 109 5.20 -14.96 -11.83
C LYS A 109 5.92 -13.64 -11.66
N LEU A 110 7.06 -13.61 -10.96
CA LEU A 110 7.79 -12.39 -10.59
C LEU A 110 9.23 -12.42 -11.12
N CYS A 111 9.65 -11.29 -11.67
CA CYS A 111 11.01 -11.10 -12.17
C CYS A 111 11.56 -9.75 -11.69
N PHE A 112 12.76 -9.80 -11.12
CA PHE A 112 13.56 -8.62 -10.80
C PHE A 112 14.39 -8.21 -12.01
N GLY A 113 14.45 -6.91 -12.28
CA GLY A 113 15.18 -6.38 -13.42
C GLY A 113 15.18 -4.87 -13.52
N ASP A 114 15.58 -4.39 -14.69
CA ASP A 114 15.75 -2.97 -14.99
C ASP A 114 14.61 -2.49 -15.90
N LEU A 115 13.86 -1.48 -15.44
CA LEU A 115 12.95 -0.73 -16.29
C LEU A 115 13.74 0.39 -16.98
N CYS A 116 13.78 0.37 -18.30
CA CYS A 116 14.47 1.37 -19.11
C CYS A 116 13.47 2.21 -19.90
N LEU A 117 13.75 3.51 -19.98
CA LEU A 117 13.10 4.43 -20.91
C LEU A 117 13.98 4.55 -22.15
N HIS A 118 13.40 4.27 -23.31
CA HIS A 118 14.02 4.43 -24.62
C HIS A 118 13.42 5.64 -25.33
N PHE A 119 14.26 6.37 -26.06
CA PHE A 119 13.81 7.55 -26.79
C PHE A 119 14.69 7.86 -27.99
N VAL A 120 14.06 8.49 -28.98
CA VAL A 120 14.70 8.97 -30.22
C VAL A 120 14.35 10.45 -30.41
N PHE A 121 15.34 11.27 -30.76
CA PHE A 121 15.11 12.68 -31.09
C PHE A 121 14.83 12.87 -32.57
N HIS A 122 14.04 13.89 -32.90
CA HIS A 122 13.90 14.33 -34.29
C HIS A 122 15.25 14.71 -34.90
N GLY A 123 15.56 14.12 -36.06
CA GLY A 123 16.79 14.39 -36.81
C GLY A 123 18.05 13.71 -36.26
N ILE A 124 17.92 12.81 -35.28
CA ILE A 124 19.03 12.02 -34.75
C ILE A 124 18.75 10.53 -34.99
N PRO A 125 19.58 9.80 -35.76
CA PRO A 125 19.34 8.42 -36.13
C PRO A 125 19.73 7.42 -35.02
N TYR A 126 19.83 7.88 -33.78
CA TYR A 126 20.28 7.09 -32.63
C TYR A 126 19.16 6.92 -31.63
N GLU A 127 19.03 5.69 -31.14
CA GLU A 127 18.23 5.36 -29.98
C GLU A 127 19.07 5.56 -28.71
N PHE A 128 18.46 6.20 -27.71
CA PHE A 128 19.03 6.38 -26.39
C PHE A 128 18.19 5.64 -25.36
N SER A 129 18.86 5.08 -24.36
CA SER A 129 18.21 4.43 -23.25
C SER A 129 18.74 4.94 -21.92
N THR A 130 17.85 5.07 -20.94
CA THR A 130 18.22 5.41 -19.56
C THR A 130 17.46 4.55 -18.57
N LEU A 131 18.07 4.32 -17.41
CA LEU A 131 17.48 3.52 -16.34
C LEU A 131 16.39 4.34 -15.63
N ALA A 132 15.15 3.89 -15.76
CA ALA A 132 14.01 4.51 -15.09
C ALA A 132 13.91 4.04 -13.63
N ALA A 133 13.92 2.72 -13.43
CA ALA A 133 13.77 2.10 -12.12
C ALA A 133 14.37 0.68 -12.12
N GLN A 134 14.69 0.17 -10.94
CA GLN A 134 14.98 -1.25 -10.73
C GLN A 134 13.95 -1.82 -9.77
N GLY A 135 13.49 -3.04 -10.03
CA GLY A 135 12.51 -3.66 -9.16
C GLY A 135 11.94 -4.95 -9.69
N THR A 136 11.04 -5.51 -8.90
CA THR A 136 10.34 -6.76 -9.21
C THR A 136 8.99 -6.45 -9.81
N ILE A 137 8.72 -7.00 -10.99
CA ILE A 137 7.42 -6.88 -11.65
C ILE A 137 6.82 -8.26 -11.94
N PRO A 138 5.48 -8.34 -12.02
CA PRO A 138 4.83 -9.53 -12.56
C PRO A 138 5.13 -9.69 -14.05
N TYR A 139 5.19 -10.93 -14.53
CA TYR A 139 5.31 -11.25 -15.95
C TYR A 139 4.48 -12.48 -16.31
N THR A 140 4.19 -12.60 -17.60
CA THR A 140 3.68 -13.82 -18.21
C THR A 140 4.70 -14.34 -19.22
N PHE A 141 4.72 -15.66 -19.41
CA PHE A 141 5.60 -16.31 -20.38
C PHE A 141 4.80 -17.29 -21.23
N ASP A 142 4.52 -16.90 -22.46
CA ASP A 142 3.73 -17.62 -23.47
C ASP A 142 4.55 -17.87 -24.74
N GLY A 143 5.83 -18.20 -24.56
CA GLY A 143 6.84 -18.25 -25.63
C GLY A 143 7.65 -16.96 -25.75
N SER A 144 7.14 -15.85 -25.20
CA SER A 144 7.87 -14.60 -25.04
C SER A 144 7.72 -14.04 -23.64
N PHE A 145 8.72 -13.30 -23.15
CA PHE A 145 8.64 -12.63 -21.85
C PHE A 145 7.78 -11.37 -21.99
N THR A 146 6.63 -11.33 -21.31
CA THR A 146 5.72 -10.18 -21.31
C THR A 146 5.62 -9.57 -19.92
N PRO A 147 6.25 -8.40 -19.68
CA PRO A 147 6.19 -7.71 -18.39
C PRO A 147 4.84 -7.05 -18.16
N SER A 148 4.30 -7.18 -16.95
CA SER A 148 3.13 -6.43 -16.50
C SER A 148 3.56 -5.15 -15.79
N TYR A 149 3.64 -4.05 -16.55
CA TYR A 149 4.08 -2.77 -16.01
C TYR A 149 3.16 -2.22 -14.91
N PRO A 150 3.74 -1.58 -13.86
CA PRO A 150 2.97 -0.85 -12.86
C PRO A 150 2.05 0.21 -13.49
N THR A 151 0.90 0.47 -12.87
CA THR A 151 -0.07 1.47 -13.35
C THR A 151 0.60 2.84 -13.57
N ILE A 152 1.49 3.26 -12.68
CA ILE A 152 2.23 4.52 -12.81
C ILE A 152 3.06 4.60 -14.09
N VAL A 153 3.69 3.50 -14.53
CA VAL A 153 4.46 3.45 -15.78
C VAL A 153 3.54 3.56 -16.99
N LYS A 154 2.37 2.90 -16.94
CA LYS A 154 1.33 3.03 -17.99
C LYS A 154 0.84 4.48 -18.09
N THR A 155 0.58 5.12 -16.95
CA THR A 155 0.20 6.54 -16.89
C THR A 155 1.30 7.44 -17.46
N LEU A 156 2.56 7.24 -17.08
CA LEU A 156 3.69 7.96 -17.65
C LEU A 156 3.73 7.84 -19.17
N ASN A 157 3.61 6.62 -19.70
CA ASN A 157 3.62 6.37 -21.14
C ASN A 157 2.50 7.12 -21.86
N GLN A 158 1.29 7.12 -21.31
CA GLN A 158 0.15 7.87 -21.87
C GLN A 158 0.43 9.37 -21.93
N PHE A 159 0.92 9.97 -20.84
CA PHE A 159 1.22 11.41 -20.82
C PHE A 159 2.39 11.79 -21.73
N ILE A 160 3.40 10.92 -21.84
CA ILE A 160 4.52 11.13 -22.78
C ILE A 160 4.02 11.10 -24.22
N GLU A 161 3.24 10.09 -24.58
CA GLU A 161 2.67 9.96 -25.93
C GLU A 161 1.79 11.18 -26.27
N MET A 162 0.97 11.61 -25.32
CA MET A 162 0.20 12.84 -25.45
C MET A 162 1.09 14.06 -25.64
N GLY A 163 2.19 14.20 -24.89
CA GLY A 163 3.06 15.36 -25.02
C GLY A 163 3.82 15.43 -26.34
N ILE A 164 4.13 14.27 -26.92
CA ILE A 164 4.81 14.17 -28.22
C ILE A 164 3.82 14.45 -29.36
N THR A 165 2.59 13.93 -29.26
CA THR A 165 1.63 13.92 -30.37
C THR A 165 0.62 15.06 -30.34
N ARG A 166 0.39 15.68 -29.17
CA ARG A 166 -0.66 16.70 -28.96
C ARG A 166 -0.08 18.03 -28.48
N PRO A 167 -0.82 19.14 -28.63
CA PRO A 167 -0.42 20.42 -28.08
C PRO A 167 -0.35 20.42 -26.53
N SER A 168 0.49 21.29 -25.96
CA SER A 168 0.72 21.35 -24.50
C SER A 168 -0.54 21.60 -23.65
N HIS A 169 -1.50 22.39 -24.15
CA HIS A 169 -2.75 22.67 -23.42
C HIS A 169 -3.53 21.40 -23.09
N THR A 170 -3.43 20.37 -23.93
CA THR A 170 -4.10 19.09 -23.69
C THR A 170 -3.48 18.33 -22.51
N ILE A 171 -2.17 18.48 -22.26
CA ILE A 171 -1.48 17.84 -21.14
C ILE A 171 -1.90 18.48 -19.81
N GLU A 172 -2.05 19.81 -19.78
CA GLU A 172 -2.52 20.54 -18.60
C GLU A 172 -3.92 20.11 -18.16
N GLU A 173 -4.84 19.99 -19.11
CA GLU A 173 -6.20 19.52 -18.85
C GLU A 173 -6.22 18.08 -18.33
N GLU A 174 -5.45 17.18 -18.94
CA GLU A 174 -5.36 15.79 -18.49
C GLU A 174 -4.66 15.66 -17.13
N LYS A 175 -3.64 16.47 -16.86
CA LYS A 175 -3.05 16.57 -15.53
C LYS A 175 -4.10 16.94 -14.49
N ALA A 176 -4.91 17.98 -14.75
CA ALA A 176 -5.96 18.40 -13.82
C ALA A 176 -7.06 17.34 -13.64
N LYS A 177 -7.36 16.52 -14.65
CA LYS A 177 -8.26 15.36 -14.51
C LYS A 177 -7.62 14.27 -13.64
N TYR A 178 -6.34 13.96 -13.88
CA TYR A 178 -5.60 12.96 -13.12
C TYR A 178 -5.45 13.34 -11.64
N GLU A 179 -5.13 14.60 -11.34
CA GLU A 179 -5.04 15.11 -9.96
C GLU A 179 -6.37 14.97 -9.22
N ARG A 180 -7.50 15.36 -9.86
CA ARG A 180 -8.84 15.17 -9.31
C ARG A 180 -9.17 13.70 -9.05
N TYR A 181 -8.79 12.82 -9.97
CA TYR A 181 -8.97 11.37 -9.78
C TYR A 181 -8.16 10.86 -8.58
N GLN A 182 -6.90 11.28 -8.45
CA GLN A 182 -6.03 10.91 -7.33
C GLN A 182 -6.59 11.40 -5.98
N GLU A 183 -7.09 12.63 -5.91
CA GLU A 183 -7.74 13.17 -4.71
C GLU A 183 -8.98 12.38 -4.32
N LYS A 184 -9.86 12.10 -5.30
CA LYS A 184 -11.08 11.32 -5.07
C LYS A 184 -10.75 9.90 -4.60
N TYR A 185 -9.71 9.29 -5.17
CA TYR A 185 -9.25 7.97 -4.79
C TYR A 185 -8.67 7.94 -3.37
N LYS A 186 -7.87 8.95 -2.98
CA LYS A 186 -7.39 9.10 -1.59
C LYS A 186 -8.53 9.25 -0.60
N PHE A 187 -9.52 10.09 -0.93
CA PHE A 187 -10.70 10.26 -0.09
C PHE A 187 -11.45 8.93 0.10
N TRP A 188 -11.69 8.20 -0.99
CA TRP A 188 -12.36 6.89 -0.96
C TRP A 188 -11.58 5.86 -0.13
N GLN A 189 -10.25 5.82 -0.23
CA GLN A 189 -9.42 4.94 0.60
C GLN A 189 -9.54 5.27 2.09
N GLU A 190 -9.54 6.55 2.43
CA GLU A 190 -9.66 7.01 3.82
C GLU A 190 -11.04 6.68 4.40
N GLU A 191 -12.10 6.91 3.63
CA GLU A 191 -13.47 6.58 4.01
C GLU A 191 -13.62 5.07 4.27
N ASN A 192 -13.12 4.23 3.37
CA ASN A 192 -13.12 2.78 3.55
C ASN A 192 -12.34 2.33 4.78
N ARG A 193 -11.20 2.98 5.06
CA ARG A 193 -10.39 2.69 6.25
C ARG A 193 -11.17 3.01 7.54
N ARG A 194 -11.85 4.17 7.58
CA ARG A 194 -12.71 4.57 8.70
C ARG A 194 -13.89 3.62 8.88
N GLU A 195 -14.51 3.21 7.78
CA GLU A 195 -15.61 2.25 7.79
C GLU A 195 -15.17 0.89 8.35
N GLN A 196 -14.00 0.40 7.94
CA GLN A 196 -13.43 -0.83 8.49
C GLN A 196 -13.15 -0.72 9.99
N GLN A 197 -12.58 0.40 10.44
CA GLN A 197 -12.34 0.66 11.87
C GLN A 197 -13.66 0.70 12.67
N ARG A 198 -14.70 1.36 12.14
CA ARG A 198 -16.02 1.41 12.79
C ARG A 198 -16.63 0.02 12.92
N LYS A 199 -16.60 -0.78 11.84
CA LYS A 199 -17.07 -2.18 11.85
C LYS A 199 -16.29 -3.05 12.84
N GLU A 200 -14.99 -2.84 12.97
CA GLU A 200 -14.17 -3.58 13.93
C GLU A 200 -14.50 -3.17 15.38
N GLN A 201 -14.67 -1.87 15.64
CA GLN A 201 -15.07 -1.37 16.95
C GLN A 201 -16.45 -1.88 17.36
N GLU A 202 -17.45 -1.83 16.46
CA GLU A 202 -18.79 -2.38 16.70
C GLU A 202 -18.73 -3.89 17.01
N LYS A 203 -17.88 -4.66 16.32
CA LYS A 203 -17.67 -6.08 16.63
C LYS A 203 -17.09 -6.28 18.03
N ARG A 204 -16.09 -5.50 18.42
CA ARG A 204 -15.47 -5.58 19.76
C ARG A 204 -16.47 -5.19 20.85
N GLU A 205 -17.30 -4.17 20.63
CA GLU A 205 -18.33 -3.75 21.58
C GLU A 205 -19.42 -4.82 21.75
N ARG A 206 -19.89 -5.43 20.65
CA ARG A 206 -20.83 -6.56 20.70
C ARG A 206 -20.26 -7.77 21.44
N GLN A 207 -18.98 -8.09 21.25
CA GLN A 207 -18.31 -9.15 22.01
C GLN A 207 -18.25 -8.82 23.50
N LYS A 208 -17.81 -7.61 23.87
CA LYS A 208 -17.79 -7.16 25.27
C LYS A 208 -19.17 -7.21 25.90
N GLN A 209 -20.22 -6.84 25.16
CA GLN A 209 -21.59 -6.90 25.66
C GLN A 209 -22.04 -8.36 25.88
N SER A 210 -21.75 -9.26 24.94
CA SER A 210 -22.04 -10.69 25.08
C SER A 210 -21.31 -11.31 26.29
N ASP A 211 -20.03 -10.96 26.49
CA ASP A 211 -19.24 -11.47 27.60
C ASP A 211 -19.73 -10.94 28.96
N ARG A 212 -20.15 -9.67 29.02
CA ARG A 212 -20.82 -9.11 30.21
C ARG A 212 -22.10 -9.86 30.54
N THR A 213 -22.97 -10.11 29.56
CA THR A 213 -24.22 -10.86 29.78
C THR A 213 -23.94 -12.29 30.28
N LYS A 214 -22.95 -12.98 29.71
CA LYS A 214 -22.55 -14.33 30.15
C LYS A 214 -21.98 -14.34 31.58
N ASN A 215 -21.18 -13.33 31.94
CA ASN A 215 -20.63 -13.22 33.29
C ASN A 215 -21.70 -12.89 34.33
N THR A 216 -22.67 -12.01 34.01
CA THR A 216 -23.81 -11.74 34.90
C THR A 216 -24.62 -13.01 35.14
N GLN A 217 -24.95 -13.78 34.09
CA GLN A 217 -25.69 -15.05 34.25
C GLN A 217 -24.93 -16.08 35.10
N LYS A 218 -23.61 -16.21 34.93
CA LYS A 218 -22.79 -17.11 35.76
C LYS A 218 -22.73 -16.67 37.23
N GLN A 219 -22.70 -15.36 37.49
CA GLN A 219 -22.72 -14.85 38.86
C GLN A 219 -24.06 -15.11 39.53
N THR A 220 -25.19 -14.84 38.84
CA THR A 220 -26.53 -15.13 39.36
C THR A 220 -26.71 -16.62 39.68
N GLN A 221 -26.25 -17.53 38.81
CA GLN A 221 -26.31 -18.97 39.09
C GLN A 221 -25.45 -19.40 40.30
N LYS A 222 -24.29 -18.76 40.51
CA LYS A 222 -23.47 -19.00 41.71
C LYS A 222 -24.18 -18.51 42.96
N ASP A 223 -24.77 -17.32 42.93
CA ASP A 223 -25.48 -16.74 44.06
C ASP A 223 -26.72 -17.58 44.42
N GLU A 224 -27.49 -18.04 43.42
CA GLU A 224 -28.62 -18.96 43.59
C GLU A 224 -28.21 -20.31 44.20
N LEU A 225 -27.08 -20.87 43.78
CA LEU A 225 -26.55 -22.10 44.35
C LEU A 225 -26.14 -21.94 45.82
N HIS A 226 -25.45 -20.84 46.16
CA HIS A 226 -25.06 -20.55 47.55
C HIS A 226 -26.30 -20.34 48.43
N GLN A 227 -27.29 -19.59 47.96
CA GLN A 227 -28.56 -19.41 48.67
C GLN A 227 -29.28 -20.74 48.92
N ALA A 228 -29.32 -21.64 47.93
CA ALA A 228 -29.94 -22.95 48.08
C ALA A 228 -29.19 -23.84 49.07
N LEU A 229 -27.85 -23.83 49.06
CA LEU A 229 -27.01 -24.55 50.02
C LEU A 229 -27.22 -24.03 51.44
N ASP A 230 -27.21 -22.71 51.63
CA ASP A 230 -27.44 -22.08 52.93
C ASP A 230 -28.86 -22.35 53.44
N PHE A 231 -29.87 -22.31 52.57
CA PHE A 231 -31.27 -22.58 52.91
C PHE A 231 -31.48 -24.00 53.45
N PHE A 232 -30.82 -24.99 52.86
CA PHE A 232 -30.87 -26.39 53.30
C PHE A 232 -29.77 -26.75 54.30
N HIS A 233 -28.92 -25.79 54.67
CA HIS A 233 -27.75 -25.99 55.53
C HIS A 233 -26.84 -27.14 55.05
N LEU A 234 -26.64 -27.23 53.73
CA LEU A 234 -25.82 -28.23 53.07
C LEU A 234 -24.47 -27.67 52.63
N ARG A 235 -23.47 -28.54 52.57
CA ARG A 235 -22.17 -28.26 51.95
C ARG A 235 -21.84 -29.38 50.96
N ILE A 236 -21.22 -29.04 49.84
CA ILE A 236 -20.77 -30.02 48.85
C ILE A 236 -19.47 -30.69 49.36
N PRO A 237 -19.31 -32.03 49.26
CA PRO A 237 -20.25 -32.99 48.69
C PRO A 237 -21.35 -33.43 49.67
N PHE A 238 -22.56 -33.66 49.16
CA PHE A 238 -23.69 -34.28 49.87
C PHE A 238 -24.37 -35.33 48.98
N SER A 239 -25.04 -36.29 49.59
CA SER A 239 -25.71 -37.39 48.89
C SER A 239 -27.16 -37.05 48.50
N LYS A 240 -27.68 -37.73 47.47
CA LYS A 240 -29.11 -37.63 47.09
C LYS A 240 -30.06 -37.98 48.22
N GLN A 241 -29.69 -38.92 49.09
CA GLN A 241 -30.53 -39.34 50.22
C GLN A 241 -30.61 -38.27 51.31
N GLU A 242 -29.49 -37.58 51.60
CA GLU A 242 -29.46 -36.46 52.54
C GLU A 242 -30.32 -35.30 52.06
N LEU A 243 -30.15 -34.87 50.79
CA LEU A 243 -30.97 -33.81 50.19
C LEU A 243 -32.46 -34.14 50.23
N LYS A 244 -32.84 -35.39 49.88
CA LYS A 244 -34.25 -35.85 49.89
C LYS A 244 -34.84 -35.88 51.30
N THR A 245 -34.04 -36.19 52.31
CA THR A 245 -34.48 -36.22 53.71
C THR A 245 -34.75 -34.81 54.21
N ILE A 246 -33.85 -33.87 53.94
CA ILE A 246 -34.02 -32.45 54.28
C ILE A 246 -35.21 -31.86 53.53
N TYR A 247 -35.34 -32.12 52.23
CA TYR A 247 -36.49 -31.67 51.42
C TYR A 247 -37.84 -32.10 52.02
N ARG A 248 -37.98 -33.38 52.39
CA ARG A 248 -39.21 -33.89 53.02
C ARG A 248 -39.51 -33.21 54.35
N LYS A 249 -38.48 -32.85 55.12
CA LYS A 249 -38.62 -32.11 56.38
C LYS A 249 -39.18 -30.70 56.12
N TYR A 250 -38.63 -29.97 55.17
CA TYR A 250 -39.08 -28.60 54.82
C TYR A 250 -40.46 -28.60 54.15
N MET A 251 -40.76 -29.54 53.24
CA MET A 251 -42.08 -29.63 52.61
C MET A 251 -43.21 -29.94 53.59
N ARG A 252 -42.95 -30.75 54.64
CA ARG A 252 -43.93 -31.00 55.71
C ARG A 252 -44.24 -29.76 56.53
N GLN A 253 -43.24 -28.88 56.70
CA GLN A 253 -43.40 -27.59 57.41
C GLN A 253 -44.23 -26.57 56.61
N CYS A 254 -44.34 -26.75 55.29
CA CYS A 254 -45.18 -25.93 54.42
C CYS A 254 -46.59 -26.50 54.19
N HIS A 255 -46.98 -27.58 54.88
CA HIS A 255 -48.28 -28.22 54.68
C HIS A 255 -49.43 -27.37 55.26
N PRO A 256 -50.55 -27.16 54.52
CA PRO A 256 -51.63 -26.26 54.93
C PRO A 256 -52.33 -26.64 56.26
N ASP A 257 -52.20 -27.89 56.72
CA ASP A 257 -52.71 -28.35 58.02
C ASP A 257 -51.84 -27.96 59.22
N GLN A 258 -50.61 -27.46 59.01
CA GLN A 258 -49.76 -26.96 60.09
C GLN A 258 -50.06 -25.48 60.35
N LYS A 259 -51.01 -25.21 61.26
CA LYS A 259 -51.28 -23.87 61.80
C LYS A 259 -50.10 -23.37 62.66
N GLN A 260 -48.98 -23.00 62.05
CA GLN A 260 -47.92 -22.25 62.71
C GLN A 260 -47.87 -20.81 62.15
N LYS A 261 -47.86 -19.83 63.06
CA LYS A 261 -47.98 -18.40 62.76
C LYS A 261 -46.72 -17.74 62.19
N THR A 262 -45.65 -18.49 61.89
CA THR A 262 -44.37 -17.91 61.43
C THR A 262 -43.61 -18.92 60.57
N VAL A 263 -44.06 -19.16 59.34
CA VAL A 263 -43.23 -19.86 58.34
C VAL A 263 -42.79 -18.82 57.30
N THR A 264 -41.49 -18.55 57.25
CA THR A 264 -40.87 -17.51 56.42
C THR A 264 -40.61 -17.93 54.98
N PHE A 265 -41.01 -19.13 54.57
CA PHE A 265 -40.70 -19.72 53.26
C PHE A 265 -41.87 -20.53 52.69
N THR A 266 -41.96 -20.59 51.36
CA THR A 266 -43.08 -21.24 50.64
C THR A 266 -42.70 -22.59 50.06
N ALA A 267 -43.67 -23.48 49.86
CA ALA A 267 -43.45 -24.79 49.21
C ALA A 267 -42.85 -24.64 47.79
N ALA A 268 -43.20 -23.57 47.08
CA ALA A 268 -42.64 -23.24 45.77
C ALA A 268 -41.12 -22.97 45.86
N GLN A 269 -40.68 -22.18 46.84
CA GLN A 269 -39.27 -21.88 47.05
C GLN A 269 -38.45 -23.14 47.42
N VAL A 270 -39.02 -24.01 48.26
CA VAL A 270 -38.38 -25.28 48.64
C VAL A 270 -38.20 -26.19 47.42
N ASN A 271 -39.20 -26.28 46.54
CA ASN A 271 -39.09 -27.06 45.29
C ASN A 271 -38.00 -26.51 44.36
N VAL A 272 -37.94 -25.19 44.17
CA VAL A 272 -36.95 -24.54 43.29
C VAL A 272 -35.52 -24.84 43.76
N TYR A 273 -35.22 -24.69 45.05
CA TYR A 273 -33.88 -24.98 45.57
C TYR A 273 -33.56 -26.48 45.55
N TYR A 274 -34.54 -27.36 45.77
CA TYR A 274 -34.34 -28.80 45.71
C TYR A 274 -33.94 -29.26 44.30
N GLU A 275 -34.65 -28.80 43.27
CA GLU A 275 -34.32 -29.11 41.87
C GLU A 275 -32.95 -28.57 41.46
N LEU A 276 -32.57 -27.38 41.96
CA LEU A 276 -31.26 -26.79 41.72
C LEU A 276 -30.13 -27.64 42.33
N LEU A 277 -30.26 -28.04 43.60
CA LEU A 277 -29.24 -28.83 44.30
C LEU A 277 -29.17 -30.29 43.83
N LEU A 278 -30.24 -30.85 43.29
CA LEU A 278 -30.26 -32.23 42.78
C LEU A 278 -29.20 -32.47 41.69
N LYS A 279 -28.85 -31.42 40.92
CA LYS A 279 -27.80 -31.46 39.87
C LYS A 279 -26.38 -31.64 40.43
N TYR A 280 -26.19 -31.38 41.72
CA TYR A 280 -24.89 -31.42 42.41
C TYR A 280 -24.79 -32.55 43.44
N ALA A 281 -25.84 -33.36 43.59
CA ALA A 281 -25.88 -34.46 44.54
C ALA A 281 -25.14 -35.69 43.99
N GLY A 282 -24.19 -36.20 44.79
CA GLY A 282 -23.46 -37.46 44.54
C GLY A 282 -24.33 -38.70 44.72
#